data_AF-A0A939RC45-F1
#
_entry.id   AF-A0A939RC45-F1
#
_cell.length_a   1.000
_cell.length_b   1.000
_cell.length_c   1.000
_cell.angle_alpha   90.00
_cell.angle_beta   90.00
_cell.angle_gamma   90.00
#
_symmetry.space_group_name_H-M   'P 1'
#
loop_
_entity.id
_entity.type
_entity.pdbx_description
1 polymer ?
#
loop_
_entity_poly.entity_id
_entity_poly.type
_entity_poly.pdbx_seq_one_letter_code
_entity_poly.pdbx_strand_id
1 'polypeptide(L)'
;SKVLKEKYPNLLRTGAYPVSKVWKAIGLPQKCRDILSTYWGYLGIDMDRMAFIHYCNMSMKYISKSAYIPAHTSHEISTAMVERLRELGGDIWFNCRAEEFLFDGDRLCGVRTTNGDIACDYALANINPDIIYAKMMPKELIPEREKKLSAARNHNYSARMYTVYVGLNKSAEELGIKDYCIFFADTADSVKEYKNILGGYDSNNFTIFLCQNIVNPDASPEGTSVGFFTSMGNADEWGDLAAEDYVAYKNKYAKKFIKTLKDRAGIDIEPYIEEICVASPWTFARYLGTPEGSVYGYETAGWDGMMARMMMLGSDYPIKGLRPIGAAGPRGDGYSSAYVCGRLMARLALKDLKDEGR
;
A
#
# COMPACT_ATOMS: atom_id res chain seq x y z
N SER A 1 23.99 -13.54 15.21
CA SER A 1 23.74 -12.92 16.53
C SER A 1 23.39 -14.01 17.55
N LYS A 2 24.22 -14.17 18.61
CA LYS A 2 24.00 -15.11 19.74
C LYS A 2 22.72 -14.77 20.52
N VAL A 3 22.42 -13.47 20.64
CA VAL A 3 21.22 -12.93 21.30
C VAL A 3 19.91 -13.43 20.68
N LEU A 4 19.79 -13.43 19.35
CA LEU A 4 18.56 -13.92 18.70
C LEU A 4 18.32 -15.41 18.97
N LYS A 5 19.39 -16.21 19.01
CA LYS A 5 19.31 -17.65 19.28
C LYS A 5 18.91 -17.93 20.73
N GLU A 6 19.43 -17.16 21.68
CA GLU A 6 19.19 -17.35 23.11
C GLU A 6 17.86 -16.75 23.58
N LYS A 7 17.57 -15.49 23.19
CA LYS A 7 16.41 -14.74 23.69
C LYS A 7 15.17 -14.83 22.80
N TYR A 8 15.34 -15.03 21.50
CA TYR A 8 14.23 -15.01 20.53
C TYR A 8 14.25 -16.22 19.58
N PRO A 9 14.42 -17.47 20.07
CA PRO A 9 14.55 -18.64 19.21
C PRO A 9 13.33 -18.88 18.32
N ASN A 10 12.13 -18.52 18.80
CA ASN A 10 10.91 -18.67 18.02
C ASN A 10 10.89 -17.77 16.78
N LEU A 11 11.42 -16.54 16.86
CA LEU A 11 11.54 -15.66 15.70
C LEU A 11 12.37 -16.31 14.59
N LEU A 12 13.47 -16.98 14.95
CA LEU A 12 14.31 -17.69 14.00
C LEU A 12 13.63 -18.93 13.41
N ARG A 13 12.75 -19.58 14.19
CA ARG A 13 12.03 -20.80 13.79
C ARG A 13 10.77 -20.53 12.97
N THR A 14 10.18 -19.35 13.08
CA THR A 14 8.87 -19.05 12.47
C THR A 14 8.90 -17.86 11.52
N GLY A 15 9.78 -16.88 11.72
CA GLY A 15 9.63 -15.55 11.14
C GLY A 15 9.52 -15.51 9.61
N ALA A 16 10.36 -16.28 8.91
CA ALA A 16 10.41 -16.30 7.45
C ALA A 16 9.46 -17.35 6.81
N TYR A 17 8.84 -18.22 7.61
CA TYR A 17 7.93 -19.24 7.07
C TYR A 17 6.55 -18.66 6.76
N PRO A 18 5.79 -19.28 5.83
CA PRO A 18 4.40 -18.92 5.58
C PRO A 18 3.54 -18.91 6.84
N VAL A 19 2.61 -17.96 6.94
CA VAL A 19 1.70 -17.86 8.09
C VAL A 19 0.93 -19.17 8.29
N SER A 20 0.35 -19.72 7.23
CA SER A 20 -0.45 -20.95 7.29
C SER A 20 0.36 -22.14 7.81
N LYS A 21 1.64 -22.24 7.41
CA LYS A 21 2.56 -23.29 7.85
C LYS A 21 2.83 -23.17 9.36
N VAL A 22 3.10 -21.96 9.85
CA VAL A 22 3.35 -21.72 11.27
C VAL A 22 2.08 -22.00 12.10
N TRP A 23 0.92 -21.53 11.67
CA TRP A 23 -0.35 -21.78 12.35
C TRP A 23 -0.69 -23.26 12.47
N LYS A 24 -0.47 -24.04 11.41
CA LYS A 24 -0.63 -25.50 11.44
C LYS A 24 0.36 -26.14 12.41
N ALA A 25 1.63 -25.72 12.39
CA ALA A 25 2.67 -26.28 13.24
C ALA A 25 2.45 -26.01 14.75
N ILE A 26 1.85 -24.88 15.11
CA ILE A 26 1.49 -24.57 16.51
C ILE A 26 0.12 -25.14 16.93
N GLY A 27 -0.56 -25.89 16.04
CA GLY A 27 -1.86 -26.48 16.34
C GLY A 27 -3.01 -25.46 16.46
N LEU A 28 -2.94 -24.32 15.76
CA LEU A 28 -3.97 -23.30 15.85
C LEU A 28 -5.31 -23.84 15.30
N PRO A 29 -6.42 -23.79 16.07
CA PRO A 29 -7.71 -24.33 15.62
C PRO A 29 -8.19 -23.70 14.31
N GLN A 30 -8.91 -24.46 13.49
CA GLN A 30 -9.39 -23.99 12.18
C GLN A 30 -10.22 -22.71 12.30
N LYS A 31 -11.17 -22.65 13.24
CA LYS A 31 -11.97 -21.45 13.50
C LYS A 31 -11.13 -20.21 13.79
N CYS A 32 -10.04 -20.35 14.56
CA CYS A 32 -9.13 -19.23 14.82
C CYS A 32 -8.38 -18.82 13.56
N ARG A 33 -7.94 -19.79 12.74
CA ARG A 33 -7.29 -19.52 11.45
C ARG A 33 -8.24 -18.78 10.50
N ASP A 34 -9.51 -19.17 10.46
CA ASP A 34 -10.52 -18.55 9.59
C ASP A 34 -10.83 -17.11 9.99
N ILE A 35 -10.90 -16.81 11.30
CA ILE A 35 -11.12 -15.44 11.80
C ILE A 35 -9.89 -14.57 11.57
N LEU A 36 -8.70 -15.11 11.85
CA LEU A 36 -7.46 -14.35 11.75
C LEU A 36 -7.02 -14.15 10.29
N SER A 37 -7.43 -15.03 9.37
CA SER A 37 -7.05 -14.91 7.96
C SER A 37 -7.64 -13.67 7.32
N THR A 38 -8.81 -13.16 7.76
CA THR A 38 -9.49 -11.97 7.20
C THR A 38 -8.56 -10.76 6.99
N TYR A 39 -7.54 -10.60 7.85
CA TYR A 39 -6.61 -9.47 7.80
C TYR A 39 -5.53 -9.59 6.70
N TRP A 40 -5.46 -10.68 5.95
CA TRP A 40 -4.48 -10.87 4.87
C TRP A 40 -4.56 -9.74 3.82
N GLY A 41 -5.77 -9.23 3.55
CA GLY A 41 -6.02 -8.18 2.56
C GLY A 41 -5.30 -6.86 2.87
N TYR A 42 -4.97 -6.58 4.13
CA TYR A 42 -4.15 -5.41 4.50
C TYR A 42 -2.70 -5.51 4.04
N LEU A 43 -2.22 -6.72 3.76
CA LEU A 43 -0.84 -7.00 3.36
C LEU A 43 -0.73 -7.45 1.89
N GLY A 44 -1.88 -7.60 1.20
CA GLY A 44 -1.95 -7.79 -0.24
C GLY A 44 -1.43 -9.14 -0.77
N ILE A 45 -1.23 -10.14 0.09
CA ILE A 45 -0.67 -11.45 -0.27
C ILE A 45 -1.37 -12.53 0.54
N ASP A 46 -1.58 -13.71 -0.05
CA ASP A 46 -2.17 -14.85 0.65
C ASP A 46 -1.25 -15.42 1.76
N MET A 47 -1.86 -16.19 2.66
CA MET A 47 -1.22 -16.68 3.89
C MET A 47 -0.23 -17.84 3.66
N ASP A 48 -0.19 -18.42 2.45
CA ASP A 48 0.77 -19.47 2.08
C ASP A 48 2.08 -18.87 1.52
N ARG A 49 2.06 -17.59 1.14
CA ARG A 49 3.22 -16.85 0.63
C ARG A 49 3.73 -15.76 1.57
N MET A 50 2.87 -15.29 2.48
CA MET A 50 3.20 -14.26 3.45
C MET A 50 4.08 -14.78 4.59
N ALA A 51 5.19 -14.10 4.87
CA ALA A 51 6.05 -14.41 6.00
C ALA A 51 5.34 -14.15 7.34
N PHE A 52 5.41 -15.10 8.28
CA PHE A 52 4.72 -15.06 9.57
C PHE A 52 5.04 -13.80 10.38
N ILE A 53 6.29 -13.34 10.37
CA ILE A 53 6.68 -12.12 11.08
C ILE A 53 5.98 -10.87 10.57
N HIS A 54 5.66 -10.82 9.27
CA HIS A 54 4.99 -9.67 8.67
C HIS A 54 3.56 -9.57 9.21
N TYR A 55 2.83 -10.68 9.14
CA TYR A 55 1.50 -10.81 9.72
C TYR A 55 1.50 -10.50 11.22
N CYS A 56 2.37 -11.16 12.00
CA CYS A 56 2.43 -10.96 13.45
C CYS A 56 2.73 -9.51 13.83
N ASN A 57 3.63 -8.83 13.10
CA ASN A 57 3.94 -7.43 13.37
C ASN A 57 2.72 -6.52 13.16
N MET A 58 1.90 -6.78 12.14
CA MET A 58 0.64 -6.07 11.95
C MET A 58 -0.36 -6.38 13.07
N SER A 59 -0.64 -7.67 13.31
CA SER A 59 -1.65 -8.08 14.31
C SER A 59 -1.29 -7.63 15.72
N MET A 60 -0.01 -7.72 16.11
CA MET A 60 0.47 -7.26 17.41
C MET A 60 0.28 -5.75 17.59
N LYS A 61 0.42 -4.94 16.53
CA LYS A 61 0.14 -3.50 16.62
C LYS A 61 -1.34 -3.25 16.89
N TYR A 62 -2.23 -3.90 16.16
CA TYR A 62 -3.67 -3.77 16.42
C TYR A 62 -4.04 -4.20 17.84
N ILE A 63 -3.49 -5.31 18.32
CA ILE A 63 -3.77 -5.83 19.67
C ILE A 63 -3.19 -4.92 20.77
N SER A 64 -1.95 -4.44 20.60
CA SER A 64 -1.24 -3.72 21.67
C SER A 64 -1.36 -2.20 21.62
N LYS A 65 -1.80 -1.63 20.49
CA LYS A 65 -1.91 -0.19 20.28
C LYS A 65 -3.31 0.26 19.86
N SER A 66 -4.21 -0.65 19.51
CA SER A 66 -5.49 -0.36 18.86
C SER A 66 -5.35 0.26 17.46
N ALA A 67 -6.47 0.47 16.79
CA ALA A 67 -6.57 1.25 15.56
C ALA A 67 -7.01 2.70 15.90
N TYR A 68 -6.55 3.67 15.11
CA TYR A 68 -6.94 5.07 15.24
C TYR A 68 -7.36 5.63 13.89
N ILE A 69 -8.32 6.55 13.92
CA ILE A 69 -8.76 7.32 12.76
C ILE A 69 -8.58 8.80 13.12
N PRO A 70 -7.89 9.58 12.27
CA PRO A 70 -7.76 11.01 12.53
C PRO A 70 -9.12 11.71 12.39
N ALA A 71 -9.36 12.73 13.21
CA ALA A 71 -10.59 13.52 13.20
C ALA A 71 -10.89 14.13 11.81
N HIS A 72 -9.85 14.57 11.10
CA HIS A 72 -9.98 15.14 9.76
C HIS A 72 -9.51 14.16 8.66
N THR A 73 -9.82 12.87 8.84
CA THR A 73 -9.49 11.76 7.93
C THR A 73 -7.99 11.56 7.72
N SER A 74 -7.59 10.59 6.89
CA SER A 74 -6.17 10.36 6.59
C SER A 74 -5.48 11.53 5.88
N HIS A 75 -6.24 12.46 5.27
CA HIS A 75 -5.66 13.65 4.63
C HIS A 75 -4.91 14.52 5.64
N GLU A 76 -5.44 14.66 6.86
CA GLU A 76 -4.86 15.46 7.94
C GLU A 76 -3.45 15.02 8.32
N ILE A 77 -3.16 13.72 8.23
CA ILE A 77 -1.82 13.21 8.50
C ILE A 77 -0.82 13.79 7.50
N SER A 78 -1.23 13.93 6.23
CA SER A 78 -0.37 14.44 5.17
C SER A 78 -0.22 15.96 5.26
N THR A 79 -1.29 16.69 5.55
CA THR A 79 -1.25 18.15 5.74
C THR A 79 -0.42 18.53 6.98
N ALA A 80 -0.57 17.81 8.10
CA ALA A 80 0.26 18.02 9.28
C ALA A 80 1.76 17.78 9.00
N MET A 81 2.11 16.81 8.15
CA MET A 81 3.50 16.62 7.71
C MET A 81 4.01 17.77 6.84
N VAL A 82 3.17 18.28 5.95
CA VAL A 82 3.46 19.45 5.10
C VAL A 82 3.71 20.70 5.94
N GLU A 83 2.85 20.96 6.92
CA GLU A 83 3.00 22.07 7.87
C GLU A 83 4.28 21.91 8.67
N ARG A 84 4.49 20.72 9.25
CA ARG A 84 5.67 20.48 10.06
C ARG A 84 6.98 20.61 9.28
N LEU A 85 6.99 20.21 8.01
CA LEU A 85 8.16 20.38 7.14
C LEU A 85 8.49 21.87 6.93
N ARG A 86 7.47 22.71 6.69
CA ARG A 86 7.64 24.16 6.54
C ARG A 86 8.11 24.84 7.82
N GLU A 87 7.56 24.46 8.98
CA GLU A 87 8.02 24.96 10.29
C GLU A 87 9.50 24.67 10.56
N LEU A 88 10.00 23.55 10.03
CA LEU A 88 11.40 23.15 10.13
C LEU A 88 12.30 23.81 9.06
N GLY A 89 11.75 24.72 8.25
CA GLY A 89 12.47 25.45 7.19
C GLY A 89 12.58 24.68 5.86
N GLY A 90 11.79 23.63 5.67
CA GLY A 90 11.74 22.90 4.41
C GLY A 90 10.79 23.54 3.38
N ASP A 91 11.19 23.54 2.12
CA ASP A 91 10.38 24.00 1.01
C ASP A 91 9.53 22.88 0.40
N ILE A 92 8.34 23.25 -0.10
CA ILE A 92 7.41 22.31 -0.74
C ILE A 92 6.92 22.91 -2.05
N TRP A 93 7.25 22.23 -3.15
CA TRP A 93 6.93 22.70 -4.50
C TRP A 93 5.86 21.78 -5.11
N PHE A 94 4.61 22.25 -5.08
CA PHE A 94 3.50 21.58 -5.75
C PHE A 94 3.51 21.87 -7.25
N ASN A 95 2.90 20.98 -8.05
CA ASN A 95 2.85 21.11 -9.51
C ASN A 95 4.24 21.24 -10.17
N CYS A 96 5.29 20.75 -9.50
CA CYS A 96 6.66 20.70 -9.98
C CYS A 96 7.06 19.22 -10.11
N ARG A 97 6.89 18.67 -11.31
CA ARG A 97 7.14 17.25 -11.54
C ARG A 97 8.64 17.05 -11.77
N ALA A 98 9.26 16.17 -10.98
CA ALA A 98 10.58 15.63 -11.27
C ALA A 98 10.51 14.71 -12.49
N GLU A 99 11.36 14.96 -13.49
CA GLU A 99 11.36 14.24 -14.76
C GLU A 99 12.57 13.32 -14.88
N GLU A 100 13.76 13.80 -14.49
CA GLU A 100 15.02 13.06 -14.62
C GLU A 100 15.96 13.35 -13.44
N PHE A 101 16.73 12.35 -13.01
CA PHE A 101 17.85 12.51 -12.10
C PHE A 101 19.12 12.86 -12.90
N LEU A 102 19.84 13.87 -12.45
CA LEU A 102 21.05 14.39 -13.10
C LEU A 102 22.29 13.83 -12.40
N PHE A 103 23.32 13.50 -13.18
CA PHE A 103 24.53 12.85 -12.68
C PHE A 103 25.80 13.56 -13.16
N ASP A 104 26.80 13.62 -12.27
CA ASP A 104 28.20 13.91 -12.60
C ASP A 104 29.02 12.63 -12.38
N GLY A 105 29.50 12.03 -13.46
CA GLY A 105 30.04 10.67 -13.44
C GLY A 105 28.99 9.65 -12.98
N ASP A 106 29.24 8.98 -11.86
CA ASP A 106 28.35 7.97 -11.26
C ASP A 106 27.58 8.47 -10.03
N ARG A 107 27.60 9.78 -9.78
CA ARG A 107 26.99 10.41 -8.61
C ARG A 107 25.86 11.36 -9.00
N LEU A 108 24.75 11.28 -8.27
CA LEU A 108 23.68 12.27 -8.38
C LEU A 108 24.19 13.69 -8.09
N CYS A 109 23.86 14.64 -8.94
CA CYS A 109 24.15 16.06 -8.77
C CYS A 109 22.91 16.98 -8.86
N GLY A 110 21.74 16.44 -9.21
CA GLY A 110 20.52 17.22 -9.27
C GLY A 110 19.31 16.46 -9.77
N VAL A 111 18.21 17.19 -9.94
CA VAL A 111 16.94 16.68 -10.48
C VAL A 111 16.43 17.70 -11.50
N ARG A 112 16.15 17.25 -12.72
CA ARG A 112 15.39 18.01 -13.71
C ARG A 112 13.91 17.98 -13.36
N THR A 113 13.29 19.14 -13.39
CA THR A 113 11.85 19.28 -13.17
C THR A 113 11.19 20.05 -14.30
N THR A 114 9.85 20.02 -14.34
CA THR A 114 9.05 20.86 -15.23
C THR A 114 9.29 22.36 -15.05
N ASN A 115 9.94 22.77 -13.96
CA ASN A 115 10.19 24.16 -13.60
C ASN A 115 11.69 24.51 -13.65
N GLY A 116 12.52 23.63 -14.20
CA GLY A 116 13.98 23.79 -14.30
C GLY A 116 14.75 22.77 -13.48
N ASP A 117 16.07 22.84 -13.58
CA ASP A 117 16.98 21.92 -12.91
C ASP A 117 17.26 22.39 -11.47
N ILE A 118 17.21 21.47 -10.52
CA ILE A 118 17.50 21.70 -9.10
C ILE A 118 18.78 20.95 -8.75
N ALA A 119 19.83 21.66 -8.36
CA ALA A 119 21.05 21.04 -7.86
C ALA A 119 20.80 20.41 -6.48
N CYS A 120 21.23 19.16 -6.30
CA CYS A 120 21.14 18.49 -5.00
C CYS A 120 22.21 17.42 -4.83
N ASP A 121 22.59 17.20 -3.58
CA ASP A 121 23.65 16.28 -3.19
C ASP A 121 23.15 14.87 -2.93
N TYR A 122 21.86 14.79 -2.64
CA TYR A 122 21.14 13.58 -2.31
C TYR A 122 19.66 13.73 -2.66
N ALA A 123 19.06 12.68 -3.22
CA ALA A 123 17.62 12.59 -3.46
C ALA A 123 17.03 11.33 -2.79
N LEU A 124 15.96 11.53 -2.02
CA LEU A 124 15.12 10.45 -1.50
C LEU A 124 13.87 10.34 -2.37
N ALA A 125 13.86 9.39 -3.30
CA ALA A 125 12.85 9.29 -4.35
C ALA A 125 11.65 8.45 -3.91
N ASN A 126 10.51 9.09 -3.60
CA ASN A 126 9.27 8.38 -3.27
C ASN A 126 8.46 8.00 -4.53
N ILE A 127 9.10 7.25 -5.43
CA ILE A 127 8.52 6.74 -6.67
C ILE A 127 8.97 5.29 -6.85
N ASN A 128 8.18 4.48 -7.59
CA ASN A 128 8.53 3.09 -7.82
C ASN A 128 9.93 2.98 -8.50
N PRO A 129 10.87 2.17 -7.96
CA PRO A 129 12.21 2.02 -8.53
C PRO A 129 12.23 1.62 -10.01
N ASP A 130 11.28 0.82 -10.48
CA ASP A 130 11.23 0.43 -11.90
C ASP A 130 11.05 1.65 -12.82
N ILE A 131 10.37 2.70 -12.35
CA ILE A 131 10.21 3.95 -13.11
C ILE A 131 11.51 4.73 -13.15
N ILE A 132 12.22 4.78 -12.02
CA ILE A 132 13.53 5.43 -11.93
C ILE A 132 14.47 4.81 -12.96
N TYR A 133 14.61 3.49 -12.91
CA TYR A 133 15.51 2.74 -13.78
C TYR A 133 15.05 2.73 -15.24
N ALA A 134 13.74 2.73 -15.51
CA ALA A 134 13.26 2.70 -16.89
C ALA A 134 13.32 4.07 -17.58
N LYS A 135 13.14 5.17 -16.84
CA LYS A 135 12.81 6.48 -17.44
C LYS A 135 13.56 7.69 -16.87
N MET A 136 14.08 7.63 -15.64
CA MET A 136 14.56 8.84 -14.94
C MET A 136 16.08 8.88 -14.73
N MET A 137 16.84 7.89 -15.22
CA MET A 137 18.31 7.92 -15.10
C MET A 137 18.99 7.27 -16.31
N PRO A 138 20.29 7.59 -16.56
CA PRO A 138 21.04 6.96 -17.64
C PRO A 138 21.15 5.44 -17.48
N LYS A 139 20.97 4.69 -18.58
CA LYS A 139 20.88 3.22 -18.55
C LYS A 139 22.18 2.53 -18.13
N GLU A 140 23.30 3.17 -18.44
CA GLU A 140 24.66 2.77 -18.10
C GLU A 140 24.97 2.90 -16.61
N LEU A 141 24.25 3.77 -15.88
CA LEU A 141 24.42 3.94 -14.44
C LEU A 141 23.53 2.99 -13.61
N ILE A 142 22.59 2.28 -14.26
CA ILE A 142 21.72 1.33 -13.57
C ILE A 142 22.54 0.10 -13.17
N PRO A 143 22.66 -0.23 -11.87
CA PRO A 143 23.48 -1.35 -11.45
C PRO A 143 22.92 -2.70 -11.89
N GLU A 144 23.78 -3.62 -12.31
CA GLU A 144 23.37 -4.94 -12.83
C GLU A 144 22.52 -5.75 -11.84
N ARG A 145 22.77 -5.58 -10.53
CA ARG A 145 21.94 -6.19 -9.49
C ARG A 145 20.49 -5.70 -9.57
N GLU A 146 20.27 -4.40 -9.73
CA GLU A 146 18.94 -3.80 -9.78
C GLU A 146 18.18 -4.24 -11.04
N LYS A 147 18.87 -4.35 -12.19
CA LYS A 147 18.29 -4.92 -13.42
C LYS A 147 17.82 -6.36 -13.19
N LYS A 148 18.66 -7.19 -12.58
CA LYS A 148 18.32 -8.59 -12.25
C LYS A 148 17.20 -8.69 -11.22
N LEU A 149 17.18 -7.79 -10.23
CA LEU A 149 16.15 -7.75 -9.19
C LEU A 149 14.80 -7.36 -9.76
N SER A 150 14.76 -6.30 -10.59
CA SER A 150 13.56 -5.88 -11.32
C SER A 150 13.05 -7.02 -12.23
N ALA A 151 13.94 -7.65 -13.00
CA ALA A 151 13.60 -8.80 -13.83
C ALA A 151 13.08 -10.00 -13.01
N ALA A 152 13.68 -10.30 -11.85
CA ALA A 152 13.25 -11.38 -10.97
C ALA A 152 11.90 -11.10 -10.30
N ARG A 153 11.57 -9.83 -10.05
CA ARG A 153 10.23 -9.41 -9.62
C ARG A 153 9.21 -9.56 -10.73
N ASN A 154 9.62 -9.47 -12.01
CA ASN A 154 8.80 -9.78 -13.19
C ASN A 154 7.40 -9.11 -13.15
N HIS A 155 7.36 -7.80 -12.94
CA HIS A 155 6.11 -7.02 -12.82
C HIS A 155 5.16 -7.51 -11.72
N ASN A 156 5.67 -8.21 -10.69
CA ASN A 156 4.89 -8.64 -9.55
C ASN A 156 4.66 -7.48 -8.56
N TYR A 157 3.91 -6.49 -9.02
CA TYR A 157 3.38 -5.42 -8.18
C TYR A 157 2.27 -5.99 -7.31
N SER A 158 2.08 -5.44 -6.11
CA SER A 158 1.01 -5.91 -5.22
C SER A 158 -0.34 -5.26 -5.56
N ALA A 159 -1.29 -5.32 -4.63
CA ALA A 159 -2.70 -4.99 -4.78
C ALA A 159 -2.98 -3.80 -5.74
N ARG A 160 -3.74 -4.10 -6.78
CA ARG A 160 -4.44 -3.10 -7.60
C ARG A 160 -5.78 -2.87 -6.93
N MET A 161 -6.03 -1.64 -6.47
CA MET A 161 -7.26 -1.34 -5.73
C MET A 161 -8.30 -0.70 -6.63
N TYR A 162 -9.55 -0.94 -6.23
CA TYR A 162 -10.69 -0.21 -6.71
C TYR A 162 -11.47 0.27 -5.48
N THR A 163 -11.85 1.55 -5.46
CA THR A 163 -12.47 2.21 -4.30
C THR A 163 -13.69 3.00 -4.73
N VAL A 164 -14.81 2.84 -4.01
CA VAL A 164 -16.06 3.58 -4.24
C VAL A 164 -16.32 4.40 -3.00
N TYR A 165 -16.26 5.72 -3.11
CA TYR A 165 -16.64 6.66 -2.08
C TYR A 165 -18.11 7.02 -2.26
N VAL A 166 -18.87 7.02 -1.17
CA VAL A 166 -20.29 7.39 -1.14
C VAL A 166 -20.56 8.43 -0.06
N GLY A 167 -21.20 9.53 -0.43
CA GLY A 167 -21.84 10.47 0.49
C GLY A 167 -23.33 10.16 0.55
N LEU A 168 -23.87 10.05 1.75
CA LEU A 168 -25.24 9.59 2.00
C LEU A 168 -26.04 10.67 2.75
N ASN A 169 -27.27 10.96 2.31
CA ASN A 169 -28.17 11.92 2.97
C ASN A 169 -28.87 11.38 4.23
N LYS A 170 -28.31 10.31 4.81
CA LYS A 170 -28.81 9.66 6.01
C LYS A 170 -27.67 9.34 6.93
N SER A 171 -27.94 9.43 8.23
CA SER A 171 -26.98 9.02 9.25
C SER A 171 -26.74 7.51 9.20
N ALA A 172 -25.58 7.08 9.72
CA ALA A 172 -25.26 5.66 9.83
C ALA A 172 -26.32 4.89 10.65
N GLU A 173 -26.89 5.53 11.67
CA GLU A 173 -27.94 4.96 12.52
C GLU A 173 -29.25 4.72 11.74
N GLU A 174 -29.72 5.70 10.98
CA GLU A 174 -30.94 5.56 10.15
C GLU A 174 -30.78 4.48 9.07
N LEU A 175 -29.56 4.27 8.58
CA LEU A 175 -29.22 3.22 7.62
C LEU A 175 -28.99 1.84 8.28
N GLY A 176 -29.00 1.76 9.61
CA GLY A 176 -28.74 0.53 10.35
C GLY A 176 -27.27 0.06 10.30
N ILE A 177 -26.34 0.92 9.93
CA ILE A 177 -24.90 0.64 9.93
C ILE A 177 -24.40 0.72 11.38
N LYS A 178 -23.84 -0.38 11.89
CA LYS A 178 -23.37 -0.48 13.29
C LYS A 178 -21.86 -0.66 13.41
N ASP A 179 -21.25 -1.23 12.37
CA ASP A 179 -19.84 -1.57 12.35
C ASP A 179 -19.07 -0.56 11.51
N TYR A 180 -17.91 -0.14 12.01
CA TYR A 180 -17.00 0.74 11.27
C TYR A 180 -16.51 0.09 9.97
N CYS A 181 -16.27 -1.22 9.99
CA CYS A 181 -15.65 -1.96 8.90
C CYS A 181 -16.29 -3.34 8.77
N ILE A 182 -16.81 -3.64 7.58
CA ILE A 182 -17.49 -4.90 7.25
C ILE A 182 -16.74 -5.57 6.10
N PHE A 183 -16.24 -6.77 6.36
CA PHE A 183 -15.54 -7.59 5.36
C PHE A 183 -16.53 -8.52 4.66
N PHE A 184 -16.61 -8.42 3.34
CA PHE A 184 -17.31 -9.37 2.50
C PHE A 184 -16.26 -10.21 1.77
N ALA A 185 -16.14 -11.46 2.17
CA ALA A 185 -15.29 -12.46 1.52
C ALA A 185 -16.13 -13.70 1.19
N ASP A 186 -15.76 -14.43 0.15
CA ASP A 186 -16.44 -15.69 -0.23
C ASP A 186 -15.93 -16.88 0.57
N THR A 187 -14.66 -16.84 0.97
CA THR A 187 -14.05 -17.89 1.77
C THR A 187 -13.01 -17.37 2.76
N ALA A 188 -12.82 -18.12 3.85
CA ALA A 188 -11.73 -17.89 4.80
C ALA A 188 -10.37 -18.43 4.32
N ASP A 189 -10.36 -19.22 3.23
CA ASP A 189 -9.14 -19.65 2.57
C ASP A 189 -8.55 -18.50 1.74
N SER A 190 -7.50 -17.87 2.27
CA SER A 190 -6.86 -16.72 1.62
C SER A 190 -6.29 -17.04 0.24
N VAL A 191 -5.87 -18.29 -0.02
CA VAL A 191 -5.30 -18.67 -1.33
C VAL A 191 -6.41 -18.70 -2.37
N LYS A 192 -7.54 -19.30 -2.02
CA LYS A 192 -8.72 -19.31 -2.89
C LYS A 192 -9.32 -17.91 -3.07
N GLU A 193 -9.43 -17.13 -2.01
CA GLU A 193 -9.92 -15.75 -2.09
C GLU A 193 -9.01 -14.86 -2.96
N TYR A 194 -7.69 -14.94 -2.77
CA TYR A 194 -6.71 -14.23 -3.59
C TYR A 194 -6.81 -14.64 -5.07
N LYS A 195 -6.96 -15.93 -5.37
CA LYS A 195 -7.19 -16.40 -6.74
C LYS A 195 -8.49 -15.87 -7.34
N ASN A 196 -9.58 -15.84 -6.55
CA ASN A 196 -10.86 -15.28 -6.98
C ASN A 196 -10.75 -13.79 -7.30
N ILE A 197 -10.02 -13.03 -6.48
CA ILE A 197 -9.73 -11.61 -6.72
C ILE A 197 -8.96 -11.43 -8.04
N LEU A 198 -7.92 -12.24 -8.26
CA LEU A 198 -7.12 -12.18 -9.47
C LEU A 198 -7.88 -12.65 -10.73
N GLY A 199 -8.97 -13.41 -10.59
CA GLY A 199 -9.81 -13.81 -11.71
C GLY A 199 -10.70 -12.67 -12.27
N GLY A 200 -10.66 -11.48 -11.66
CA GLY A 200 -11.37 -10.30 -12.15
C GLY A 200 -12.83 -10.24 -11.72
N TYR A 201 -13.61 -9.38 -12.38
CA TYR A 201 -14.93 -8.93 -11.96
C TYR A 201 -15.91 -10.08 -11.66
N ASP A 202 -15.93 -11.13 -12.48
CA ASP A 202 -16.92 -12.20 -12.35
C ASP A 202 -16.64 -13.13 -11.15
N SER A 203 -15.37 -13.37 -10.82
CA SER A 203 -14.99 -14.20 -9.67
C SER A 203 -14.75 -13.42 -8.38
N ASN A 204 -14.47 -12.12 -8.47
CA ASN A 204 -14.09 -11.31 -7.33
C ASN A 204 -15.30 -10.73 -6.59
N ASN A 205 -15.73 -11.38 -5.51
CA ASN A 205 -16.77 -10.88 -4.61
C ASN A 205 -16.21 -10.30 -3.31
N PHE A 206 -14.88 -10.15 -3.24
CA PHE A 206 -14.23 -9.56 -2.08
C PHE A 206 -14.46 -8.05 -2.07
N THR A 207 -14.98 -7.51 -0.99
CA THR A 207 -15.03 -6.06 -0.78
C THR A 207 -15.09 -5.74 0.70
N ILE A 208 -14.56 -4.59 1.07
CA ILE A 208 -14.59 -4.08 2.45
C ILE A 208 -15.40 -2.80 2.41
N PHE A 209 -16.47 -2.72 3.19
CA PHE A 209 -17.21 -1.48 3.39
C PHE A 209 -16.79 -0.83 4.71
N LEU A 210 -16.51 0.46 4.67
CA LEU A 210 -16.23 1.26 5.85
C LEU A 210 -17.19 2.44 5.94
N CYS A 211 -17.66 2.75 7.14
CA CYS A 211 -18.46 3.93 7.45
C CYS A 211 -17.75 4.76 8.52
N GLN A 212 -17.27 5.95 8.14
CA GLN A 212 -16.44 6.79 9.02
C GLN A 212 -17.21 7.27 10.25
N ASN A 213 -18.51 7.55 10.10
CA ASN A 213 -19.34 8.14 11.15
C ASN A 213 -19.52 7.25 12.39
N ILE A 214 -19.26 5.94 12.29
CA ILE A 214 -19.33 5.02 13.43
C ILE A 214 -18.30 5.36 14.53
N VAL A 215 -17.15 5.90 14.12
CA VAL A 215 -16.00 6.17 15.00
C VAL A 215 -15.59 7.64 14.98
N ASN A 216 -16.07 8.39 13.99
CA ASN A 216 -15.89 9.82 13.86
C ASN A 216 -17.21 10.46 13.41
N PRO A 217 -18.13 10.77 14.34
CA PRO A 217 -19.45 11.34 14.01
C PRO A 217 -19.36 12.60 13.14
N ASP A 218 -18.30 13.40 13.30
CA ASP A 218 -18.05 14.64 12.58
C ASP A 218 -17.41 14.45 11.19
N ALA A 219 -17.28 13.21 10.71
CA ALA A 219 -16.73 12.92 9.38
C ALA A 219 -17.60 13.45 8.22
N SER A 220 -18.85 13.81 8.50
CA SER A 220 -19.80 14.41 7.57
C SER A 220 -20.77 15.36 8.31
N PRO A 221 -21.53 16.21 7.61
CA PRO A 221 -22.57 17.03 8.24
C PRO A 221 -23.57 16.22 9.08
N GLU A 222 -24.20 16.86 10.07
CA GLU A 222 -25.24 16.24 10.89
C GLU A 222 -26.35 15.61 10.04
N GLY A 223 -26.82 14.43 10.42
CA GLY A 223 -27.86 13.69 9.70
C GLY A 223 -27.39 13.00 8.40
N THR A 224 -26.11 13.09 8.06
CA THR A 224 -25.52 12.44 6.87
C THR A 224 -24.50 11.40 7.28
N SER A 225 -24.02 10.62 6.31
CA SER A 225 -22.88 9.72 6.53
C SER A 225 -21.99 9.59 5.30
N VAL A 226 -20.73 9.23 5.53
CA VAL A 226 -19.75 8.96 4.47
C VAL A 226 -19.19 7.56 4.63
N GLY A 227 -19.20 6.84 3.51
CA GLY A 227 -18.69 5.47 3.44
C GLY A 227 -17.79 5.26 2.24
N PHE A 228 -17.02 4.18 2.28
CA PHE A 228 -16.27 3.76 1.11
C PHE A 228 -16.11 2.25 1.07
N PHE A 229 -16.15 1.73 -0.16
CA PHE A 229 -15.86 0.35 -0.46
C PHE A 229 -14.43 0.24 -0.98
N THR A 230 -13.72 -0.80 -0.59
CA THR A 230 -12.42 -1.14 -1.16
C THR A 230 -12.39 -2.61 -1.56
N SER A 231 -11.97 -2.85 -2.80
CA SER A 231 -11.63 -4.18 -3.29
C SER A 231 -10.24 -4.17 -3.91
N MET A 232 -9.64 -5.35 -4.01
CA MET A 232 -8.48 -5.60 -4.84
C MET A 232 -8.91 -6.09 -6.23
N GLY A 233 -8.01 -6.11 -7.20
CA GLY A 233 -8.23 -6.60 -8.56
C GLY A 233 -6.92 -7.04 -9.21
N ASN A 234 -6.98 -7.41 -10.48
CA ASN A 234 -5.80 -7.78 -11.27
C ASN A 234 -5.36 -6.62 -12.19
N ALA A 235 -4.18 -6.73 -12.80
CA ALA A 235 -3.71 -5.77 -13.80
C ALA A 235 -4.39 -5.94 -15.16
N ASP A 236 -4.49 -7.18 -15.63
CA ASP A 236 -4.88 -7.50 -17.01
C ASP A 236 -6.27 -6.95 -17.36
N GLU A 237 -7.24 -7.06 -16.46
CA GLU A 237 -8.60 -6.55 -16.63
C GLU A 237 -8.64 -5.04 -16.93
N TRP A 238 -7.73 -4.28 -16.32
CA TRP A 238 -7.62 -2.85 -16.53
C TRP A 238 -6.65 -2.49 -17.66
N GLY A 239 -5.70 -3.37 -17.97
CA GLY A 239 -4.78 -3.20 -19.09
C GLY A 239 -5.46 -3.37 -20.45
N ASP A 240 -6.41 -4.29 -20.54
CA ASP A 240 -7.12 -4.64 -21.78
C ASP A 240 -8.41 -3.81 -22.00
N LEU A 241 -8.79 -2.97 -21.03
CA LEU A 241 -10.01 -2.17 -21.10
C LEU A 241 -9.86 -1.00 -22.08
N ALA A 242 -10.77 -0.90 -23.06
CA ALA A 242 -10.83 0.25 -23.95
C ALA A 242 -11.15 1.55 -23.17
N ALA A 243 -10.57 2.67 -23.61
CA ALA A 243 -10.72 3.94 -22.90
C ALA A 243 -12.17 4.42 -22.84
N GLU A 244 -12.96 4.11 -23.87
CA GLU A 244 -14.38 4.44 -23.98
C GLU A 244 -15.23 3.66 -22.96
N ASP A 245 -14.82 2.45 -22.61
CA ASP A 245 -15.52 1.57 -21.66
C ASP A 245 -15.21 1.88 -20.20
N TYR A 246 -14.19 2.70 -19.94
CA TYR A 246 -13.69 3.01 -18.60
C TYR A 246 -14.78 3.40 -17.59
N VAL A 247 -15.67 4.32 -17.98
CA VAL A 247 -16.73 4.83 -17.10
C VAL A 247 -17.79 3.76 -16.83
N ALA A 248 -18.22 3.03 -17.87
CA ALA A 248 -19.20 1.97 -17.73
C ALA A 248 -18.68 0.85 -16.83
N TYR A 249 -17.42 0.47 -17.01
CA TYR A 249 -16.76 -0.57 -16.23
C TYR A 249 -16.62 -0.19 -14.75
N LYS A 250 -16.23 1.06 -14.48
CA LYS A 250 -16.24 1.61 -13.12
C LYS A 250 -17.63 1.55 -12.51
N ASN A 251 -18.67 1.98 -13.21
CA ASN A 251 -20.02 1.98 -12.66
C ASN A 251 -20.52 0.55 -12.38
N LYS A 252 -20.09 -0.45 -13.16
CA LYS A 252 -20.41 -1.86 -12.95
C LYS A 252 -19.93 -2.36 -11.59
N TYR A 253 -18.68 -2.08 -11.23
CA TYR A 253 -18.11 -2.44 -9.92
C TYR A 253 -18.81 -1.71 -8.76
N ALA A 254 -19.11 -0.42 -8.91
CA ALA A 254 -19.80 0.34 -7.87
C ALA A 254 -21.17 -0.26 -7.54
N LYS A 255 -21.96 -0.57 -8.57
CA LYS A 255 -23.26 -1.26 -8.43
C LYS A 255 -23.10 -2.62 -7.75
N LYS A 256 -22.06 -3.39 -8.12
CA LYS A 256 -21.78 -4.69 -7.50
C LYS A 256 -21.56 -4.58 -5.99
N PHE A 257 -20.79 -3.58 -5.54
CA PHE A 257 -20.47 -3.41 -4.13
C PHE A 257 -21.64 -2.90 -3.31
N ILE A 258 -22.38 -1.91 -3.83
CA ILE A 258 -23.62 -1.41 -3.20
C ILE A 258 -24.61 -2.57 -3.05
N LYS A 259 -24.78 -3.39 -4.10
CA LYS A 259 -25.62 -4.59 -4.04
C LYS A 259 -25.12 -5.61 -3.01
N THR A 260 -23.81 -5.79 -2.88
CA THR A 260 -23.21 -6.71 -1.90
C THR A 260 -23.53 -6.28 -0.47
N LEU A 261 -23.45 -4.98 -0.16
CA LEU A 261 -23.82 -4.45 1.14
C LEU A 261 -25.30 -4.74 1.46
N LYS A 262 -26.19 -4.50 0.49
CA LYS A 262 -27.62 -4.80 0.61
C LYS A 262 -27.88 -6.29 0.83
N ASP A 263 -27.37 -7.14 -0.05
CA ASP A 263 -27.68 -8.57 -0.04
C ASP A 263 -27.08 -9.30 1.18
N ARG A 264 -25.86 -8.92 1.59
CA ARG A 264 -25.10 -9.65 2.63
C ARG A 264 -25.21 -9.05 4.02
N ALA A 265 -25.49 -7.74 4.14
CA ALA A 265 -25.65 -7.07 5.43
C ALA A 265 -27.08 -6.55 5.67
N GLY A 266 -27.95 -6.60 4.67
CA GLY A 266 -29.31 -6.05 4.78
C GLY A 266 -29.36 -4.52 4.82
N ILE A 267 -28.29 -3.85 4.40
CA ILE A 267 -28.14 -2.39 4.46
C ILE A 267 -28.29 -1.83 3.04
N ASP A 268 -29.42 -1.19 2.77
CA ASP A 268 -29.71 -0.59 1.47
C ASP A 268 -29.39 0.91 1.45
N ILE A 269 -28.22 1.25 0.92
CA ILE A 269 -27.76 2.64 0.80
C ILE A 269 -28.13 3.30 -0.52
N GLU A 270 -28.48 2.52 -1.56
CA GLU A 270 -28.63 3.01 -2.94
C GLU A 270 -29.61 4.21 -3.06
N PRO A 271 -30.78 4.23 -2.38
CA PRO A 271 -31.71 5.36 -2.46
C PRO A 271 -31.21 6.65 -1.80
N TYR A 272 -30.15 6.57 -1.00
CA TYR A 272 -29.68 7.66 -0.13
C TYR A 272 -28.34 8.24 -0.57
N ILE A 273 -27.77 7.77 -1.68
CA ILE A 273 -26.52 8.28 -2.24
C ILE A 273 -26.75 9.68 -2.84
N GLU A 274 -26.10 10.69 -2.28
CA GLU A 274 -26.05 12.05 -2.83
C GLU A 274 -24.88 12.23 -3.80
N GLU A 275 -23.73 11.65 -3.44
CA GLU A 275 -22.49 11.78 -4.20
C GLU A 275 -21.80 10.41 -4.26
N ILE A 276 -21.28 10.06 -5.44
CA ILE A 276 -20.49 8.85 -5.62
C ILE A 276 -19.24 9.15 -6.45
N CYS A 277 -18.08 8.77 -5.91
CA CYS A 277 -16.82 8.88 -6.62
C CYS A 277 -16.13 7.53 -6.65
N VAL A 278 -15.59 7.16 -7.81
CA VAL A 278 -14.94 5.87 -8.01
C VAL A 278 -13.48 6.10 -8.38
N ALA A 279 -12.57 5.48 -7.64
CA ALA A 279 -11.15 5.35 -7.98
C ALA A 279 -10.86 3.93 -8.46
N SER A 280 -10.12 3.81 -9.56
CA SER A 280 -9.69 2.52 -10.13
C SER A 280 -8.17 2.46 -10.28
N PRO A 281 -7.57 1.34 -10.69
CA PRO A 281 -6.14 1.27 -10.98
C PRO A 281 -5.65 2.39 -11.91
N TRP A 282 -6.42 2.79 -12.93
CA TRP A 282 -6.07 3.95 -13.76
C TRP A 282 -6.03 5.27 -12.99
N THR A 283 -6.93 5.44 -12.01
CA THR A 283 -6.89 6.61 -11.11
C THR A 283 -5.60 6.62 -10.30
N PHE A 284 -5.23 5.48 -9.70
CA PHE A 284 -4.01 5.35 -8.92
C PHE A 284 -2.75 5.51 -9.77
N ALA A 285 -2.72 4.96 -10.99
CA ALA A 285 -1.62 5.16 -11.92
C ALA A 285 -1.42 6.64 -12.27
N ARG A 286 -2.53 7.38 -12.50
CA ARG A 286 -2.48 8.83 -12.78
C ARG A 286 -2.01 9.66 -11.59
N TYR A 287 -2.50 9.35 -10.38
CA TYR A 287 -2.22 10.16 -9.19
C TYR A 287 -0.90 9.81 -8.50
N LEU A 288 -0.54 8.53 -8.43
CA LEU A 288 0.63 8.04 -7.73
C LEU A 288 1.82 7.78 -8.67
N GLY A 289 1.56 7.75 -9.97
CA GLY A 289 2.57 7.37 -10.97
C GLY A 289 2.99 5.91 -10.86
N THR A 290 2.29 5.05 -10.13
CA THR A 290 2.71 3.67 -9.91
C THR A 290 2.40 2.76 -11.11
N PRO A 291 3.28 1.79 -11.43
CA PRO A 291 3.00 0.81 -12.47
C PRO A 291 1.70 0.05 -12.20
N GLU A 292 0.90 -0.14 -13.24
CA GLU A 292 -0.39 -0.84 -13.21
C GLU A 292 -1.41 -0.28 -12.20
N GLY A 293 -1.17 0.91 -11.63
CA GLY A 293 -2.01 1.46 -10.58
C GLY A 293 -1.92 0.71 -9.24
N SER A 294 -0.82 -0.03 -9.01
CA SER A 294 -0.60 -0.70 -7.73
C SER A 294 -0.47 0.33 -6.60
N VAL A 295 -1.14 0.06 -5.48
CA VAL A 295 -1.05 0.91 -4.28
C VAL A 295 -0.14 0.32 -3.20
N TYR A 296 0.27 -0.95 -3.37
CA TYR A 296 1.10 -1.72 -2.45
C TYR A 296 2.47 -2.11 -3.08
N GLY A 297 3.10 -1.19 -3.82
CA GLY A 297 4.48 -1.38 -4.30
C GLY A 297 4.72 -2.76 -4.94
N TYR A 298 5.71 -3.49 -4.41
CA TYR A 298 6.01 -4.86 -4.82
C TYR A 298 5.48 -5.86 -3.81
N GLU A 299 4.99 -7.02 -4.29
CA GLU A 299 4.60 -8.10 -3.39
C GLU A 299 5.74 -8.52 -2.46
N THR A 300 5.47 -8.50 -1.16
CA THR A 300 6.39 -8.93 -0.09
C THR A 300 6.29 -10.44 0.20
N ALA A 301 6.52 -11.28 -0.82
CA ALA A 301 6.38 -12.74 -0.74
C ALA A 301 7.73 -13.48 -0.81
N GLY A 302 7.83 -14.60 -0.08
CA GLY A 302 8.94 -15.56 -0.23
C GLY A 302 10.33 -14.92 -0.11
N TRP A 303 11.13 -15.03 -1.17
CA TRP A 303 12.51 -14.54 -1.23
C TRP A 303 12.64 -13.01 -1.24
N ASP A 304 11.59 -12.29 -1.67
CA ASP A 304 11.51 -10.82 -1.69
C ASP A 304 10.62 -10.28 -0.56
N GLY A 305 10.42 -11.08 0.50
CA GLY A 305 9.66 -10.68 1.68
C GLY A 305 10.36 -9.59 2.50
N MET A 306 9.61 -8.94 3.40
CA MET A 306 10.09 -7.83 4.24
C MET A 306 11.42 -8.14 4.95
N MET A 307 11.59 -9.35 5.51
CA MET A 307 12.85 -9.71 6.18
C MET A 307 14.04 -9.76 5.22
N ALA A 308 13.87 -10.33 4.04
CA ALA A 308 14.95 -10.45 3.06
C ALA A 308 15.40 -9.06 2.61
N ARG A 309 14.44 -8.18 2.25
CA ARG A 309 14.75 -6.78 1.87
C ARG A 309 15.45 -6.02 2.99
N MET A 310 15.01 -6.18 4.24
CA MET A 310 15.66 -5.54 5.40
C MET A 310 17.09 -6.04 5.65
N MET A 311 17.43 -7.26 5.26
CA MET A 311 18.80 -7.79 5.36
C MET A 311 19.70 -7.31 4.21
N MET A 312 19.09 -6.86 3.10
CA MET A 312 19.79 -6.45 1.88
C MET A 312 19.92 -4.92 1.72
N LEU A 313 19.60 -4.13 2.76
CA LEU A 313 19.70 -2.66 2.73
C LEU A 313 21.06 -2.13 2.25
N GLY A 314 22.16 -2.82 2.56
CA GLY A 314 23.48 -2.39 2.11
C GLY A 314 23.73 -2.63 0.62
N SER A 315 23.00 -3.54 -0.02
CA SER A 315 23.21 -3.96 -1.42
C SER A 315 22.15 -3.44 -2.38
N ASP A 316 20.93 -3.15 -1.89
CA ASP A 316 19.76 -2.76 -2.71
C ASP A 316 19.64 -1.23 -2.91
N TYR A 317 20.64 -0.45 -2.47
CA TYR A 317 20.72 1.01 -2.70
C TYR A 317 22.11 1.45 -3.21
N PRO A 318 22.55 0.94 -4.36
CA PRO A 318 23.91 1.13 -4.87
C PRO A 318 24.20 2.50 -5.50
N ILE A 319 23.18 3.33 -5.82
CA ILE A 319 23.39 4.58 -6.56
C ILE A 319 23.82 5.70 -5.62
N LYS A 320 24.97 6.33 -5.89
CA LYS A 320 25.53 7.38 -5.04
C LYS A 320 24.65 8.63 -5.07
N GLY A 321 24.17 9.04 -3.91
CA GLY A 321 23.30 10.20 -3.76
C GLY A 321 21.83 9.97 -4.12
N LEU A 322 21.41 8.77 -4.54
CA LEU A 322 20.00 8.52 -4.88
C LEU A 322 19.49 7.29 -4.13
N ARG A 323 18.38 7.46 -3.41
CA ARG A 323 17.75 6.34 -2.68
C ARG A 323 16.23 6.33 -2.85
N PRO A 324 15.65 5.26 -3.42
CA PRO A 324 14.20 5.06 -3.42
C PRO A 324 13.65 4.87 -2.00
N ILE A 325 12.46 5.44 -1.74
CA ILE A 325 11.71 5.31 -0.49
C ILE A 325 10.25 4.95 -0.77
N GLY A 326 9.49 4.64 0.29
CA GLY A 326 8.05 4.40 0.20
C GLY A 326 7.66 2.92 0.14
N ALA A 327 6.50 2.66 -0.47
CA ALA A 327 5.82 1.36 -0.49
C ALA A 327 6.65 0.24 -1.15
N ALA A 328 7.39 0.56 -2.21
CA ALA A 328 8.32 -0.37 -2.87
C ALA A 328 9.59 -0.67 -2.04
N GLY A 329 9.73 -0.05 -0.87
CA GLY A 329 10.88 -0.19 0.01
C GLY A 329 10.93 -1.52 0.79
N PRO A 330 11.86 -1.62 1.75
CA PRO A 330 12.17 -2.86 2.45
C PRO A 330 11.13 -3.22 3.52
N ARG A 331 10.30 -2.25 3.93
CA ARG A 331 9.23 -2.43 4.91
C ARG A 331 7.88 -2.75 4.25
N GLY A 332 7.80 -2.71 2.93
CA GLY A 332 6.55 -2.86 2.19
C GLY A 332 5.57 -1.74 2.50
N ASP A 333 4.30 -2.09 2.49
CA ASP A 333 3.20 -1.15 2.28
C ASP A 333 2.53 -0.67 3.56
N GLY A 334 1.68 0.36 3.39
CA GLY A 334 0.90 0.99 4.45
C GLY A 334 1.60 2.19 5.10
N TYR A 335 0.81 3.11 5.64
CA TYR A 335 1.28 4.37 6.23
C TYR A 335 2.45 4.18 7.20
N SER A 336 2.30 3.29 8.18
CA SER A 336 3.33 3.07 9.20
C SER A 336 4.65 2.53 8.63
N SER A 337 4.57 1.69 7.59
CA SER A 337 5.74 1.13 6.93
C SER A 337 6.45 2.18 6.09
N ALA A 338 5.69 2.99 5.34
CA ALA A 338 6.21 4.09 4.53
C ALA A 338 6.93 5.14 5.40
N TYR A 339 6.36 5.56 6.53
CA TYR A 339 7.00 6.52 7.43
C TYR A 339 8.28 5.98 8.06
N VAL A 340 8.27 4.71 8.49
CA VAL A 340 9.46 4.06 9.03
C VAL A 340 10.53 3.90 7.95
N CYS A 341 10.14 3.58 6.71
CA CYS A 341 11.04 3.53 5.56
C CYS A 341 11.67 4.89 5.29
N GLY A 342 10.87 5.96 5.17
CA GLY A 342 11.38 7.32 4.95
C GLY A 342 12.39 7.72 6.02
N ARG A 343 12.08 7.49 7.31
CA ARG A 343 12.99 7.75 8.42
C ARG A 343 14.28 6.92 8.35
N LEU A 344 14.17 5.63 8.01
CA LEU A 344 15.33 4.74 7.89
C LEU A 344 16.26 5.22 6.77
N MET A 345 15.71 5.49 5.59
CA MET A 345 16.48 5.90 4.41
C MET A 345 17.10 7.29 4.57
N ALA A 346 16.40 8.21 5.22
CA ALA A 346 16.96 9.52 5.58
C ALA A 346 18.18 9.39 6.52
N ARG A 347 18.10 8.53 7.55
CA ARG A 347 19.24 8.29 8.45
C ARG A 347 20.44 7.65 7.74
N LEU A 348 20.19 6.73 6.82
CA LEU A 348 21.25 6.16 6.00
C LEU A 348 21.86 7.23 5.08
N ALA A 349 21.06 8.13 4.52
CA ALA A 349 21.56 9.19 3.63
C ALA A 349 22.43 10.19 4.39
N LEU A 350 22.02 10.57 5.60
CA LEU A 350 22.85 11.39 6.49
C LEU A 350 24.16 10.72 6.87
N LYS A 351 24.15 9.39 7.05
CA LYS A 351 25.38 8.63 7.30
C LYS A 351 26.30 8.69 6.08
N ASP A 352 25.77 8.45 4.89
CA ASP A 352 26.56 8.48 3.64
C ASP A 352 27.17 9.86 3.42
N LEU A 353 26.39 10.94 3.58
CA LEU A 353 26.89 12.32 3.49
C LEU A 353 28.04 12.58 4.45
N LYS A 354 27.90 12.13 5.70
CA LYS A 354 28.97 12.25 6.71
C LYS A 354 30.22 11.46 6.33
N ASP A 355 30.06 10.23 5.86
CA ASP A 355 31.17 9.36 5.45
C ASP A 355 31.90 9.93 4.20
N GLU A 356 31.18 10.71 3.39
CA GLU A 356 31.68 11.44 2.21
C GLU A 356 32.27 12.83 2.55
N GLY A 357 32.19 13.28 3.81
CA GLY A 357 32.69 14.59 4.25
C GLY A 357 31.81 15.78 3.82
N ARG A 358 30.50 15.56 3.68
CA ARG A 358 29.51 16.55 3.22
C ARG A 358 28.56 16.99 4.33
#